data_AF-A0A9E0QB89-F1
#
_entry.id   AF-A0A9E0QB89-F1
#
_cell.length_a   1.000
_cell.length_b   1.000
_cell.length_c   1.000
_cell.angle_alpha   90.00
_cell.angle_beta   90.00
_cell.angle_gamma   90.00
#
_symmetry.space_group_name_H-M   'P 1'
#
loop_
_entity.id
_entity.type
_entity.pdbx_description
1 polymer ?
#
loop_
_entity_poly.entity_id
_entity_poly.type
_entity_poly.pdbx_seq_one_letter_code
_entity_poly.pdbx_strand_id
1 'polypeptide(L)'
;MDNISGYKDRAIESLTGKWGNSAIATLIYTIILGGIPITFSYFVALTQSWLTMSDPLGNIIQIVLLPIFWGFEIMFLENIRKGDQELDLGKMFEGFKDYFRIMLTNLLVGIYTLLWTLLLIIPGIIKMYSYSMTNYVLLDDPDLKYNSAIEKSMAMMKGHKMDLFLLDLSMIGWLILSIITCGIGLLFLTPYNLTAHAHFYEDLKAEEQQNIAE
;
A
#
# COMPACT_ATOMS: atom_id res chain seq x y z
N MET A 1 19.91 9.78 2.83
CA MET A 1 18.49 9.70 3.21
C MET A 1 17.99 11.04 3.73
N ASP A 2 16.76 11.44 3.38
CA ASP A 2 16.20 12.73 3.79
C ASP A 2 15.56 12.68 5.19
N ASN A 3 15.27 13.84 5.78
CA ASN A 3 14.51 13.95 7.01
C ASN A 3 13.00 13.72 6.78
N ILE A 4 12.27 13.45 7.86
CA ILE A 4 10.83 13.15 7.81
C ILE A 4 10.01 14.28 7.15
N SER A 5 10.40 15.55 7.36
CA SER A 5 9.75 16.69 6.69
C SER A 5 10.00 16.71 5.18
N GLY A 6 11.18 16.30 4.72
CA GLY A 6 11.54 16.29 3.31
C GLY A 6 10.71 15.28 2.50
N TYR A 7 10.47 14.08 3.03
CA TYR A 7 9.55 13.13 2.41
C TYR A 7 8.13 13.68 2.25
N LYS A 8 7.67 14.43 3.25
CA LYS A 8 6.36 15.07 3.25
C LYS A 8 6.29 16.21 2.25
N ASP A 9 7.31 17.05 2.16
CA ASP A 9 7.35 18.17 1.23
C ASP A 9 7.44 17.68 -0.22
N ARG A 10 8.28 16.67 -0.49
CA ARG A 10 8.35 16.03 -1.82
C ARG A 10 7.05 15.35 -2.23
N ALA A 11 6.34 14.75 -1.28
CA ALA A 11 5.03 14.17 -1.54
C ALA A 11 4.01 15.24 -1.94
N ILE A 12 4.00 16.40 -1.27
CA ILE A 12 3.14 17.53 -1.65
C ILE A 12 3.51 18.06 -3.03
N GLU A 13 4.80 18.23 -3.31
CA GLU A 13 5.29 18.69 -4.61
C GLU A 13 4.85 17.76 -5.74
N SER A 14 5.02 16.44 -5.56
CA SER A 14 4.63 15.42 -6.55
C SER A 14 3.12 15.31 -6.78
N LEU A 15 2.32 15.78 -5.81
CA LEU A 15 0.86 15.82 -5.91
C LEU A 15 0.33 17.19 -6.34
N THR A 16 1.17 18.22 -6.38
CA THR A 16 0.78 19.58 -6.78
C THR A 16 0.34 19.56 -8.24
N GLY A 17 -0.88 20.04 -8.50
CA GLY A 17 -1.53 19.92 -9.81
C GLY A 17 -2.26 18.60 -10.06
N LYS A 18 -2.08 17.58 -9.21
CA LYS A 18 -2.67 16.24 -9.36
C LYS A 18 -3.58 15.80 -8.21
N TRP A 19 -3.77 16.65 -7.20
CA TRP A 19 -4.60 16.37 -6.03
C TRP A 19 -6.02 15.91 -6.39
N GLY A 20 -6.65 16.55 -7.39
CA GLY A 20 -7.99 16.16 -7.85
C GLY A 20 -8.03 14.73 -8.38
N ASN A 21 -7.14 14.39 -9.31
CA ASN A 21 -7.07 13.05 -9.89
C ASN A 21 -6.67 11.99 -8.86
N SER A 22 -5.79 12.33 -7.92
CA SER A 22 -5.38 11.44 -6.84
C SER A 22 -6.52 11.17 -5.84
N ALA A 23 -7.33 12.18 -5.53
CA ALA A 23 -8.52 12.02 -4.70
C ALA A 23 -9.58 11.17 -5.42
N ILE A 24 -9.77 11.36 -6.73
CA ILE A 24 -10.65 10.52 -7.55
C ILE A 24 -10.15 9.07 -7.57
N ALA A 25 -8.84 8.85 -7.76
CA ALA A 25 -8.25 7.52 -7.72
C ALA A 25 -8.50 6.83 -6.37
N THR A 26 -8.34 7.57 -5.27
CA THR A 26 -8.59 7.08 -3.91
C THR A 26 -10.08 6.80 -3.68
N LEU A 27 -10.98 7.61 -4.23
CA LEU A 27 -12.41 7.38 -4.17
C LEU A 27 -12.80 6.09 -4.93
N ILE A 28 -12.29 5.93 -6.15
CA ILE A 28 -12.51 4.72 -6.97
C ILE A 28 -11.98 3.50 -6.22
N TYR A 29 -10.75 3.58 -5.69
CA TYR A 29 -10.14 2.53 -4.88
C TYR A 29 -11.01 2.14 -3.68
N THR A 30 -11.49 3.10 -2.90
CA THR A 30 -12.30 2.83 -1.70
C THR A 30 -13.69 2.27 -2.05
N ILE A 31 -14.28 2.69 -3.18
CA ILE A 31 -15.52 2.08 -3.69
C ILE A 31 -15.29 0.63 -4.12
N ILE A 32 -14.20 0.35 -4.84
CA ILE A 32 -13.91 -1.00 -5.32
C ILE A 32 -13.64 -1.96 -4.16
N LEU A 33 -12.80 -1.58 -3.19
CA LEU A 33 -12.43 -2.47 -2.09
C LEU A 33 -13.41 -2.48 -0.92
N GLY A 34 -14.05 -1.35 -0.61
CA GLY A 34 -15.00 -1.24 0.50
C GLY A 34 -16.45 -1.25 0.03
N GLY A 35 -16.77 -0.36 -0.91
CA GLY A 35 -18.15 -0.16 -1.36
C GLY A 35 -18.79 -1.41 -2.00
N ILE A 36 -18.08 -2.09 -2.91
CA ILE A 36 -18.61 -3.25 -3.64
C ILE A 36 -18.84 -4.45 -2.71
N PRO A 37 -17.87 -4.89 -1.88
CA PRO A 37 -18.10 -6.03 -0.98
C PRO A 37 -19.19 -5.76 0.06
N ILE A 38 -19.24 -4.55 0.62
CA ILE A 38 -20.23 -4.16 1.62
C ILE A 38 -21.65 -4.18 1.00
N THR A 39 -21.84 -3.53 -0.15
CA THR A 39 -23.16 -3.48 -0.81
C THR A 39 -23.61 -4.85 -1.32
N PHE A 40 -22.70 -5.68 -1.84
CA PHE A 40 -22.98 -7.06 -2.22
C PHE A 40 -23.37 -7.91 -1.00
N SER A 41 -22.63 -7.81 0.11
CA SER A 41 -22.94 -8.54 1.35
C SER A 41 -24.29 -8.13 1.94
N TYR A 42 -24.63 -6.84 1.92
CA TYR A 42 -25.96 -6.37 2.32
C TYR A 42 -27.07 -6.90 1.40
N PHE A 43 -26.87 -6.93 0.08
CA PHE A 43 -27.84 -7.51 -0.86
C PHE A 43 -28.05 -9.00 -0.61
N VAL A 44 -26.96 -9.76 -0.39
CA VAL A 44 -27.03 -11.18 -0.01
C VAL A 44 -27.77 -11.34 1.33
N ALA A 45 -27.48 -10.52 2.33
CA ALA A 45 -28.16 -10.55 3.63
C ALA A 45 -29.66 -10.24 3.56
N LEU A 46 -30.09 -9.41 2.59
CA LEU A 46 -31.52 -9.10 2.37
C LEU A 46 -32.26 -10.23 1.63
N THR A 47 -31.54 -11.08 0.88
CA THR A 47 -32.11 -12.17 0.10
C THR A 47 -32.00 -13.53 0.78
N GLN A 48 -31.09 -13.69 1.74
CA GLN A 48 -30.89 -14.93 2.49
C GLN A 48 -31.54 -14.89 3.88
N SER A 49 -32.27 -15.95 4.21
CA SER A 49 -32.76 -16.22 5.56
C SER A 49 -31.59 -16.40 6.53
N TRP A 50 -31.71 -15.91 7.76
CA TRP A 50 -30.71 -15.96 8.86
C TRP A 50 -30.11 -17.35 9.21
N LEU A 51 -30.55 -18.43 8.54
CA LEU A 51 -30.14 -19.82 8.80
C LEU A 51 -28.95 -20.30 7.96
N THR A 52 -28.54 -19.57 6.92
CA THR A 52 -27.35 -19.90 6.09
C THR A 52 -26.24 -18.88 6.33
N MET A 53 -25.69 -18.84 7.54
CA MET A 53 -24.60 -17.92 7.91
C MET A 53 -23.24 -18.38 7.39
N SER A 54 -23.05 -18.23 6.09
CA SER A 54 -21.76 -17.91 5.49
C SER A 54 -22.05 -17.28 4.16
N ASP A 55 -21.52 -16.09 3.89
CA ASP A 55 -21.48 -15.48 2.55
C ASP A 55 -20.12 -15.82 1.91
N PRO A 56 -19.95 -17.04 1.36
CA PRO A 56 -18.69 -17.42 0.73
C PRO A 56 -18.39 -16.56 -0.50
N LEU A 57 -19.41 -16.00 -1.16
CA LEU A 57 -19.23 -15.24 -2.41
C LEU A 57 -18.63 -13.85 -2.16
N GLY A 58 -19.08 -13.14 -1.12
CA GLY A 58 -18.48 -11.86 -0.73
C GLY A 58 -16.99 -11.99 -0.37
N ASN A 59 -16.63 -13.08 0.33
CA ASN A 59 -15.24 -13.38 0.69
C ASN A 59 -14.38 -13.71 -0.54
N ILE A 60 -14.93 -14.42 -1.54
CA ILE A 60 -14.22 -14.73 -2.79
C ILE A 60 -13.93 -13.45 -3.58
N ILE A 61 -14.89 -12.52 -3.68
CA ILE A 61 -14.69 -11.23 -4.36
C ILE A 61 -13.52 -10.45 -3.73
N GLN A 62 -13.44 -10.45 -2.40
CA GLN A 62 -12.35 -9.75 -1.71
C GLN A 62 -10.97 -10.34 -2.03
N ILE A 63 -10.86 -11.67 -2.12
CA ILE A 63 -9.61 -12.34 -2.51
C ILE A 63 -9.21 -11.93 -3.93
N VAL A 64 -10.16 -11.87 -4.87
CA VAL A 64 -9.91 -11.48 -6.26
C VAL A 64 -9.44 -10.03 -6.38
N LEU A 65 -9.89 -9.13 -5.50
CA LEU A 65 -9.51 -7.72 -5.57
C LEU A 65 -8.17 -7.39 -4.89
N LEU A 66 -7.50 -8.35 -4.23
CA LEU A 66 -6.26 -8.09 -3.48
C LEU A 66 -5.15 -7.41 -4.32
N PRO A 67 -4.91 -7.77 -5.59
CA PRO A 67 -3.84 -7.12 -6.36
C PRO A 67 -4.15 -5.68 -6.78
N ILE A 68 -5.39 -5.21 -6.62
CA ILE A 68 -5.73 -3.79 -6.82
C ILE A 68 -5.02 -2.92 -5.79
N PHE A 69 -4.87 -3.41 -4.56
CA PHE A 69 -4.12 -2.69 -3.54
C PHE A 69 -2.68 -2.45 -3.98
N TRP A 70 -2.00 -3.50 -4.44
CA TRP A 70 -0.66 -3.41 -4.99
C TRP A 70 -0.59 -2.43 -6.16
N GLY A 71 -1.51 -2.54 -7.14
CA GLY A 71 -1.54 -1.64 -8.30
C GLY A 71 -1.77 -0.17 -7.90
N PHE A 72 -2.57 0.08 -6.87
CA PHE A 72 -2.81 1.41 -6.34
C PHE A 72 -1.57 2.01 -5.67
N GLU A 73 -0.81 1.22 -4.89
CA GLU A 73 0.47 1.67 -4.33
C GLU A 73 1.49 2.00 -5.44
N ILE A 74 1.60 1.11 -6.43
CA ILE A 74 2.54 1.26 -7.55
C ILE A 74 2.21 2.47 -8.43
N MET A 75 0.93 2.80 -8.60
CA MET A 75 0.52 3.97 -9.37
C MET A 75 1.14 5.27 -8.82
N PHE A 76 1.25 5.42 -7.49
CA PHE A 76 1.91 6.59 -6.90
C PHE A 76 3.43 6.55 -7.04
N LEU A 77 4.04 5.36 -7.00
CA LEU A 77 5.47 5.19 -7.30
C LEU A 77 5.78 5.57 -8.76
N GLU A 78 4.98 5.13 -9.71
CA GLU A 78 5.15 5.54 -11.10
C GLU A 78 4.87 7.04 -11.30
N ASN A 79 3.91 7.61 -10.56
CA ASN A 79 3.59 9.04 -10.62
C ASN A 79 4.81 9.89 -10.24
N ILE A 80 5.56 9.53 -9.19
CA ILE A 80 6.78 10.27 -8.82
C ILE A 80 7.90 10.10 -9.85
N ARG A 81 7.98 8.94 -10.53
CA ARG A 81 8.98 8.67 -11.58
C ARG A 81 8.67 9.38 -12.90
N LYS A 82 7.40 9.54 -13.25
CA LYS A 82 6.94 10.13 -14.51
C LYS A 82 6.74 11.65 -14.46
N GLY A 83 6.90 12.27 -13.28
CA GLY A 83 6.91 13.72 -13.12
C GLY A 83 5.53 14.33 -13.40
N ASP A 84 5.35 14.96 -14.55
CA ASP A 84 4.18 15.79 -14.89
C ASP A 84 3.05 15.06 -15.63
N GLN A 85 3.21 13.78 -15.98
CA GLN A 85 2.17 13.05 -16.71
C GLN A 85 0.90 12.88 -15.86
N GLU A 86 -0.26 12.88 -16.52
CA GLU A 86 -1.54 12.60 -15.84
C GLU A 86 -1.50 11.24 -15.13
N LEU A 87 -2.15 11.17 -13.98
CA LEU A 87 -2.21 9.98 -13.14
C LEU A 87 -3.02 8.88 -13.86
N ASP A 88 -2.33 7.82 -14.28
CA ASP A 88 -2.91 6.70 -15.02
C ASP A 88 -3.64 5.73 -14.07
N LEU A 89 -4.96 5.92 -13.95
CA LEU A 89 -5.83 5.06 -13.14
C LEU A 89 -5.80 3.59 -13.59
N GLY A 90 -5.45 3.32 -14.85
CA GLY A 90 -5.33 1.96 -15.39
C GLY A 90 -4.26 1.14 -14.67
N LYS A 91 -3.25 1.80 -14.09
CA LYS A 91 -2.16 1.16 -13.32
C LYS A 91 -2.63 0.39 -12.10
N MET A 92 -3.76 0.80 -11.51
CA MET A 92 -4.37 0.08 -10.39
C MET A 92 -4.79 -1.35 -10.77
N PHE A 93 -5.03 -1.62 -12.06
CA PHE A 93 -5.40 -2.93 -12.57
C PHE A 93 -4.21 -3.76 -13.08
N GLU A 94 -2.99 -3.22 -13.08
CA GLU A 94 -1.82 -3.98 -13.53
C GLU A 94 -1.48 -5.16 -12.64
N GLY A 95 -1.84 -5.09 -11.35
CA GLY A 95 -1.69 -6.21 -10.42
C GLY A 95 -2.43 -7.48 -10.86
N PHE A 96 -3.43 -7.37 -11.75
CA PHE A 96 -4.12 -8.54 -12.32
C PHE A 96 -3.30 -9.28 -13.38
N LYS A 97 -2.32 -8.64 -14.02
CA LYS A 97 -1.47 -9.29 -15.05
C LYS A 97 -0.60 -10.38 -14.41
N ASP A 98 -0.03 -10.08 -13.25
CA ASP A 98 0.81 -10.99 -12.45
C ASP A 98 0.12 -11.43 -11.15
N TYR A 99 -1.20 -11.66 -11.24
CA TYR A 99 -2.09 -11.92 -10.10
C TYR A 99 -1.51 -12.90 -9.08
N PHE A 100 -1.15 -14.11 -9.51
CA PHE A 100 -0.71 -15.18 -8.59
C PHE A 100 0.59 -14.82 -7.86
N ARG A 101 1.54 -14.19 -8.55
CA ARG A 101 2.83 -13.80 -7.97
C ARG A 101 2.64 -12.74 -6.89
N ILE A 102 1.87 -11.69 -7.20
CA ILE A 102 1.60 -10.57 -6.28
C ILE A 102 0.75 -11.05 -5.10
N MET A 103 -0.32 -11.80 -5.38
CA MET A 103 -1.23 -12.32 -4.36
C MET A 103 -0.49 -13.25 -3.39
N LEU A 104 0.27 -14.23 -3.88
CA LEU A 104 0.97 -15.18 -3.03
C LEU A 104 2.08 -14.50 -2.22
N THR A 105 2.81 -13.53 -2.79
CA THR A 105 3.83 -12.80 -2.04
C THR A 105 3.20 -11.98 -0.91
N ASN A 106 2.10 -11.26 -1.19
CA ASN A 106 1.35 -10.54 -0.16
C ASN A 106 0.73 -11.48 0.89
N LEU A 107 0.27 -12.67 0.47
CA LEU A 107 -0.20 -13.70 1.39
C LEU A 107 0.92 -14.17 2.34
N LEU A 108 2.13 -14.39 1.82
CA LEU A 108 3.30 -14.75 2.64
C LEU A 108 3.66 -13.64 3.62
N VAL A 109 3.67 -12.37 3.18
CA VAL A 109 3.87 -11.21 4.06
C VAL A 109 2.82 -11.19 5.17
N GLY A 110 1.56 -11.42 4.83
CA GLY A 110 0.45 -11.49 5.79
C GLY A 110 0.63 -12.62 6.81
N ILE A 111 0.97 -13.82 6.35
CA ILE A 111 1.24 -14.99 7.22
C ILE A 111 2.41 -14.68 8.15
N TYR A 112 3.53 -14.18 7.65
CA TYR A 112 4.68 -13.86 8.49
C TYR A 112 4.36 -12.76 9.50
N THR A 113 3.66 -11.71 9.09
CA THR A 113 3.23 -10.64 10.00
C THR A 113 2.31 -11.18 11.09
N LEU A 114 1.36 -12.05 10.73
CA LEU A 114 0.46 -12.70 11.69
C LEU A 114 1.20 -13.62 12.65
N LEU A 115 2.15 -14.43 12.17
CA LEU A 115 2.97 -15.30 13.03
C LEU A 115 3.79 -14.49 14.03
N TRP A 116 4.43 -13.40 13.60
CA TRP A 116 5.17 -12.51 14.49
C TRP A 116 4.27 -11.82 15.49
N THR A 117 3.12 -11.31 15.05
CA THR A 117 2.15 -10.62 15.91
C THR A 117 1.52 -11.57 16.93
N LEU A 118 1.24 -12.82 16.54
CA LEU A 118 0.71 -13.86 17.42
C LEU A 118 1.72 -14.26 18.51
N LEU A 119 3.01 -14.27 18.16
CA LEU A 119 4.09 -14.54 19.11
C LEU A 119 4.23 -13.36 20.09
N LEU A 120 4.35 -12.12 19.56
CA LEU A 120 4.41 -10.87 20.32
C LEU A 120 4.00 -9.67 19.45
N ILE A 121 3.22 -8.74 20.00
CA ILE A 121 2.71 -7.56 19.26
C ILE A 121 3.85 -6.66 18.75
N ILE A 122 4.81 -6.33 19.62
CA ILE A 122 5.92 -5.39 19.32
C ILE A 122 6.78 -5.86 18.13
N PRO A 123 7.34 -7.09 18.11
CA PRO A 123 8.09 -7.56 16.95
C PRO A 123 7.21 -7.75 15.70
N GLY A 124 5.90 -8.00 15.86
CA GLY A 124 4.93 -7.98 14.76
C GLY A 124 4.95 -6.63 14.01
N ILE A 125 4.86 -5.53 14.74
CA ILE A 125 4.92 -4.17 14.17
C ILE A 125 6.27 -3.93 13.47
N ILE A 126 7.39 -4.27 14.13
CA ILE A 126 8.72 -4.09 13.54
C ILE A 126 8.88 -4.90 12.23
N LYS A 127 8.30 -6.10 12.17
CA LYS A 127 8.34 -6.95 10.98
C LYS A 127 7.43 -6.44 9.88
N MET A 128 6.25 -5.90 10.20
CA MET A 128 5.39 -5.21 9.24
C MET A 128 6.15 -4.11 8.49
N TYR A 129 6.86 -3.24 9.22
CA TYR A 129 7.73 -2.22 8.62
C TYR A 129 8.91 -2.81 7.86
N SER A 130 9.41 -3.98 8.26
CA SER A 130 10.48 -4.66 7.52
C SER A 130 10.03 -5.23 6.17
N TYR A 131 8.72 -5.37 5.94
CA TYR A 131 8.13 -5.93 4.72
C TYR A 131 7.44 -4.87 3.86
N SER A 132 7.32 -3.62 4.31
CA SER A 132 6.55 -2.56 3.64
C SER A 132 7.02 -2.28 2.21
N MET A 133 8.31 -2.47 1.91
CA MET A 133 8.87 -2.22 0.58
C MET A 133 8.69 -3.38 -0.40
N THR A 134 8.10 -4.51 0.02
CA THR A 134 8.00 -5.72 -0.82
C THR A 134 7.21 -5.46 -2.09
N ASN A 135 6.16 -4.65 -2.01
CA ASN A 135 5.31 -4.32 -3.15
C ASN A 135 6.07 -3.53 -4.22
N TYR A 136 6.89 -2.56 -3.80
CA TYR A 136 7.75 -1.79 -4.71
C TYR A 136 8.87 -2.65 -5.33
N VAL A 137 9.46 -3.56 -4.55
CA VAL A 137 10.45 -4.53 -5.07
C VAL A 137 9.84 -5.43 -6.15
N LEU A 138 8.60 -5.90 -5.96
CA LEU A 138 7.92 -6.74 -6.96
C LEU A 138 7.71 -6.03 -8.30
N LEU A 139 7.53 -4.70 -8.28
CA LEU A 139 7.45 -3.89 -9.48
C LEU A 139 8.82 -3.78 -10.18
N ASP A 140 9.85 -3.46 -9.42
CA ASP A 140 11.18 -3.17 -9.97
C ASP A 140 11.91 -4.42 -10.46
N ASP A 141 11.76 -5.54 -9.76
CA ASP A 141 12.39 -6.82 -10.12
C ASP A 141 11.31 -7.87 -10.43
N PRO A 142 10.86 -7.99 -11.70
CA PRO A 142 9.80 -8.93 -12.09
C PRO A 142 10.19 -10.41 -11.87
N ASP A 143 11.48 -10.70 -11.79
CA ASP A 143 12.00 -12.06 -11.57
C ASP A 143 11.92 -12.49 -10.10
N LEU A 144 11.90 -11.55 -9.15
CA LEU A 144 11.80 -11.85 -7.73
C LEU A 144 10.37 -12.25 -7.35
N LYS A 145 10.23 -13.34 -6.59
CA LYS A 145 8.93 -13.91 -6.18
C LYS A 145 8.99 -14.37 -4.73
N TYR A 146 7.86 -14.30 -4.03
CA TYR A 146 7.68 -14.90 -2.71
C TYR A 146 8.72 -14.40 -1.70
N ASN A 147 9.49 -15.31 -1.09
CA ASN A 147 10.49 -14.99 -0.08
C ASN A 147 11.60 -14.11 -0.59
N SER A 148 12.05 -14.27 -1.84
CA SER A 148 13.18 -13.48 -2.34
C SER A 148 12.84 -11.98 -2.43
N ALA A 149 11.59 -11.64 -2.76
CA ALA A 149 11.11 -10.25 -2.73
C ALA A 149 11.02 -9.71 -1.29
N ILE A 150 10.55 -10.54 -0.35
CA ILE A 150 10.43 -10.18 1.08
C ILE A 150 11.83 -10.00 1.70
N GLU A 151 12.78 -10.89 1.37
CA GLU A 151 14.16 -10.82 1.85
C GLU A 151 14.87 -9.57 1.35
N LYS A 152 14.69 -9.21 0.07
CA LYS A 152 15.19 -7.96 -0.46
C LYS A 152 14.59 -6.75 0.26
N SER A 153 13.27 -6.74 0.47
CA SER A 153 12.60 -5.70 1.28
C SER A 153 13.19 -5.59 2.69
N MET A 154 13.42 -6.73 3.37
CA MET A 154 14.04 -6.74 4.70
C MET A 154 15.48 -6.21 4.69
N ALA A 155 16.24 -6.49 3.64
CA ALA A 155 17.63 -6.05 3.49
C ALA A 155 17.70 -4.54 3.31
N MET A 156 16.91 -3.98 2.37
CA MET A 156 16.83 -2.53 2.14
C MET A 156 16.33 -1.78 3.38
N MET A 157 15.40 -2.35 4.13
CA MET A 157 14.85 -1.74 5.35
C MET A 157 15.80 -1.82 6.57
N LYS A 158 16.97 -2.47 6.46
CA LYS A 158 17.87 -2.66 7.61
C LYS A 158 18.53 -1.32 7.98
N GLY A 159 18.11 -0.77 9.13
CA GLY A 159 18.58 0.54 9.62
C GLY A 159 17.49 1.61 9.53
N HIS A 160 16.52 1.44 8.62
CA HIS A 160 15.55 2.47 8.27
C HIS A 160 14.10 2.19 8.72
N LYS A 161 13.88 1.11 9.47
CA LYS A 161 12.55 0.75 10.01
C LYS A 161 12.00 1.82 10.94
N MET A 162 12.88 2.42 11.75
CA MET A 162 12.49 3.49 12.67
C MET A 162 12.14 4.77 11.90
N ASP A 163 12.86 5.06 10.81
CA ASP A 163 12.62 6.24 9.99
C ASP A 163 11.21 6.19 9.36
N LEU A 164 10.83 5.03 8.82
CA LEU A 164 9.48 4.81 8.28
C LEU A 164 8.40 4.87 9.38
N PHE A 165 8.66 4.31 10.56
CA PHE A 165 7.75 4.40 11.69
C PHE A 165 7.53 5.86 12.15
N LEU A 166 8.60 6.65 12.19
CA LEU A 166 8.50 8.06 12.56
C LEU A 166 7.81 8.90 11.48
N LEU A 167 8.00 8.54 10.20
CA LEU A 167 7.25 9.14 9.09
C LEU A 167 5.75 8.95 9.30
N ASP A 168 5.30 7.71 9.53
CA ASP A 168 3.91 7.38 9.84
C ASP A 168 3.39 8.06 11.10
N LEU A 169 4.18 8.06 12.17
CA LEU A 169 3.83 8.73 13.42
C LEU A 169 3.62 10.23 13.20
N SER A 170 4.40 10.85 12.32
CA SER A 170 4.23 12.27 11.98
C SER A 170 2.94 12.56 11.19
N MET A 171 2.34 11.53 10.57
CA MET A 171 1.08 11.64 9.82
C MET A 171 -0.16 11.32 10.67
N ILE A 172 0.00 10.83 11.90
CA ILE A 172 -1.13 10.43 12.75
C ILE A 172 -2.09 11.60 13.06
N GLY A 173 -1.57 12.82 13.15
CA GLY A 173 -2.40 14.02 13.35
C GLY A 173 -3.37 14.25 12.20
N TRP A 174 -2.91 14.05 10.97
CA TRP A 174 -3.74 14.14 9.77
C TRP A 174 -4.76 13.00 9.69
N LEU A 175 -4.40 11.82 10.18
CA LEU A 175 -5.32 10.68 10.28
C LEU A 175 -6.49 11.01 11.23
N ILE A 176 -6.21 11.55 12.41
CA ILE A 176 -7.24 11.96 13.37
C ILE A 176 -8.15 13.03 12.76
N LEU A 177 -7.59 14.02 12.08
CA LEU A 177 -8.36 15.06 11.39
C LEU A 177 -9.25 14.48 10.29
N SER A 178 -8.75 13.48 9.57
CA SER A 178 -9.50 12.78 8.52
C SER A 178 -10.69 12.00 9.09
N ILE A 179 -10.56 11.42 10.27
CA ILE A 179 -11.67 10.73 10.97
C ILE A 179 -12.75 11.73 11.39
N ILE A 180 -12.35 12.89 11.93
CA ILE A 180 -13.28 13.94 12.37
C ILE A 180 -14.11 14.49 11.19
N THR A 181 -13.55 14.49 9.98
CA THR A 181 -14.23 14.92 8.75
C THR A 181 -15.06 13.81 8.07
N CYS A 182 -15.51 12.82 8.84
CA CYS A 182 -16.25 11.64 8.35
C CYS A 182 -15.51 10.86 7.25
N GLY A 183 -14.17 10.85 7.27
CA GLY A 183 -13.35 10.12 6.31
C GLY A 183 -13.05 10.88 5.01
N ILE A 184 -13.57 12.09 4.81
CA ILE A 184 -13.27 12.88 3.60
C ILE A 184 -11.78 13.22 3.52
N GLY A 185 -11.15 13.52 4.66
CA GLY A 185 -9.71 13.75 4.71
C GLY A 185 -8.86 12.56 4.24
N LEU A 186 -9.39 11.32 4.32
CA LEU A 186 -8.68 10.13 3.86
C LEU A 186 -8.45 10.12 2.34
N LEU A 187 -9.32 10.79 1.58
CA LEU A 187 -9.18 10.91 0.12
C LEU A 187 -7.91 11.68 -0.28
N PHE A 188 -7.45 12.59 0.58
CA PHE A 188 -6.23 13.37 0.36
C PHE A 188 -5.05 12.83 1.17
N LEU A 189 -5.30 12.26 2.35
CA LEU A 189 -4.25 11.67 3.18
C LEU A 189 -3.65 10.40 2.57
N THR A 190 -4.48 9.55 1.94
CA THR A 190 -4.01 8.32 1.30
C THR A 190 -2.99 8.58 0.18
N PRO A 191 -3.29 9.40 -0.84
CA PRO A 191 -2.31 9.67 -1.90
C PRO A 191 -1.06 10.36 -1.35
N TYR A 192 -1.22 11.24 -0.36
CA TYR A 192 -0.10 11.87 0.33
C TYR A 192 0.82 10.85 1.02
N ASN A 193 0.25 9.91 1.76
CA ASN A 193 1.01 8.88 2.46
C ASN A 193 1.72 7.93 1.48
N LEU A 194 1.01 7.44 0.46
CA LEU A 194 1.57 6.55 -0.56
C LEU A 194 2.69 7.22 -1.36
N THR A 195 2.55 8.50 -1.67
CA THR A 195 3.60 9.26 -2.37
C THR A 195 4.82 9.47 -1.49
N ALA A 196 4.64 9.72 -0.19
CA ALA A 196 5.76 9.82 0.76
C ALA A 196 6.50 8.48 0.92
N HIS A 197 5.77 7.37 0.99
CA HIS A 197 6.35 6.02 1.01
C HIS A 197 7.11 5.70 -0.29
N ALA A 198 6.59 6.12 -1.44
CA ALA A 198 7.27 5.97 -2.72
C ALA A 198 8.59 6.75 -2.77
N HIS A 199 8.62 7.99 -2.28
CA HIS A 199 9.87 8.77 -2.16
C HIS A 199 10.87 8.13 -1.19
N PHE A 200 10.38 7.56 -0.09
CA PHE A 200 11.21 6.81 0.86
C PHE A 200 11.83 5.56 0.21
N TYR A 201 11.05 4.84 -0.59
CA TYR A 201 11.54 3.69 -1.35
C TYR A 201 12.62 4.06 -2.38
N GLU A 202 12.44 5.15 -3.14
CA GLU A 202 13.46 5.61 -4.09
C GLU A 202 14.79 5.97 -3.40
N ASP A 203 14.74 6.61 -2.23
CA ASP A 203 15.95 6.91 -1.46
C ASP A 203 16.65 5.62 -0.97
N LEU A 204 15.90 4.63 -0.48
CA LEU A 204 16.45 3.33 -0.07
C LEU A 204 17.11 2.60 -1.24
N LYS A 205 16.47 2.64 -2.40
CA LYS A 205 16.99 2.00 -3.62
C LYS A 205 18.28 2.69 -4.09
N ALA A 206 18.34 4.01 -4.03
CA ALA A 206 19.55 4.76 -4.36
C ALA A 206 20.71 4.41 -3.42
N GLU A 207 20.44 4.27 -2.12
CA GLU A 207 21.44 3.86 -1.12
C GLU A 207 21.92 2.42 -1.33
N GLU A 208 21.02 1.49 -1.63
CA GLU A 208 21.38 0.10 -1.98
C GLU A 208 22.30 0.04 -3.20
N GLN A 209 22.00 0.82 -4.25
CA GLN A 209 22.83 0.88 -5.46
C GLN A 209 24.22 1.46 -5.21
N GLN A 210 24.34 2.47 -4.36
CA GLN A 210 25.63 3.04 -3.96
C GLN A 210 26.46 2.03 -3.19
N ASN A 211 25.85 1.32 -2.22
CA ASN A 211 26.54 0.29 -1.43
C ASN A 211 27.03 -0.91 -2.26
N ILE A 212 26.41 -1.19 -3.41
CA ILE A 212 26.85 -2.24 -4.34
C ILE A 212 28.02 -1.76 -5.23
N ALA A 213 28.12 -0.46 -5.47
CA ALA A 213 29.15 0.14 -6.31
C ALA A 213 30.49 0.38 -5.58
N GLU A 214 30.46 0.41 -4.24
CA GLU A 214 31.63 0.51 -3.35
C GLU A 214 32.26 -0.85 -3.02
#